data_AF-A0ABD0PLA6-F1
#
_entry.id   AF-A0ABD0PLA6-F1
#
_cell.length_a   1.000
_cell.length_b   1.000
_cell.length_c   1.000
_cell.angle_alpha   90.00
_cell.angle_beta   90.00
_cell.angle_gamma   90.00
#
_symmetry.space_group_name_H-M   'P 1'
#
loop_
_entity.id
_entity.type
_entity.pdbx_description
1 polymer ?
#
loop_
_entity_poly.entity_id
_entity_poly.type
_entity_poly.pdbx_seq_one_letter_code
_entity_poly.pdbx_strand_id
1 'polypeptide(L)' 'MSVPLQVSLNVSSPTALPGEKISLNLKANPGSLCSVRAIDQSVLLLRPEAELNTDYV' A
#
# COMPACT_ATOMS: atom_id res chain seq x y z
N MET A 1 12.59 10.53 -22.50
CA MET A 1 11.16 10.40 -22.14
C MET A 1 11.09 9.53 -20.90
N SER A 2 10.65 10.08 -19.78
CA SER A 2 10.57 9.35 -18.51
C SER A 2 9.32 8.47 -18.54
N VAL A 3 9.47 7.17 -18.26
CA VAL A 3 8.32 6.27 -18.09
C VAL A 3 7.58 6.69 -16.82
N PRO A 4 6.25 6.89 -16.84
CA PRO A 4 5.50 7.23 -15.63
C PRO A 4 5.65 6.11 -14.60
N LEU A 5 5.89 6.48 -13.33
CA LEU A 5 6.01 5.54 -12.23
C LEU A 5 4.66 4.84 -12.04
N GLN A 6 4.58 3.57 -12.40
CA GLN A 6 3.41 2.75 -12.18
C GLN A 6 3.65 1.85 -10.97
N VAL A 7 2.73 1.88 -10.01
CA VAL A 7 2.73 1.00 -8.83
C VAL A 7 1.33 0.43 -8.65
N SER A 8 1.24 -0.86 -8.33
CA SER A 8 -0.02 -1.50 -7.94
C SER A 8 0.22 -2.49 -6.80
N LEU A 9 -0.72 -2.53 -5.85
CA LEU A 9 -0.69 -3.40 -4.69
C LEU A 9 -2.00 -4.17 -4.59
N ASN A 10 -1.91 -5.50 -4.46
CA ASN A 10 -3.07 -6.37 -4.25
C ASN A 10 -2.81 -7.31 -3.07
N VAL A 11 -3.88 -7.67 -2.37
CA VAL A 11 -3.83 -8.62 -1.26
C VAL A 11 -4.45 -9.94 -1.69
N SER A 12 -3.89 -11.07 -1.25
CA SER A 12 -4.42 -12.40 -1.58
C SER A 12 -5.85 -12.65 -1.13
N SER A 13 -6.25 -12.07 0.01
CA SER A 13 -7.60 -12.14 0.56
C SER A 13 -7.92 -10.82 1.29
N PRO A 14 -9.16 -10.30 1.18
CA PRO A 14 -9.56 -9.09 1.90
C PRO A 14 -9.65 -9.28 3.42
N THR A 15 -9.77 -10.53 3.89
CA THR A 15 -9.87 -10.89 5.32
C THR A 15 -9.07 -12.15 5.61
N ALA A 16 -8.54 -12.26 6.83
CA ALA A 16 -7.78 -13.42 7.28
C ALA A 16 -8.03 -13.67 8.78
N LEU A 17 -7.80 -14.89 9.25
CA LEU A 17 -7.85 -15.20 10.68
C LEU A 17 -6.65 -14.58 11.43
N PRO A 18 -6.76 -14.34 12.74
CA PRO A 18 -5.62 -13.90 13.54
C PRO A 18 -4.43 -14.86 13.42
N GLY A 19 -3.27 -14.33 13.03
CA GLY A 19 -2.05 -15.11 12.85
C GLY A 19 -1.95 -15.88 11.53
N GLU A 20 -2.96 -15.79 10.66
CA GLU A 20 -2.92 -16.39 9.32
C GLU A 20 -1.92 -15.66 8.42
N LYS A 21 -1.29 -16.40 7.51
CA LYS A 21 -0.37 -15.82 6.52
C LYS A 21 -1.14 -15.22 5.35
N ILE A 22 -0.85 -13.97 5.05
CA ILE A 22 -1.41 -13.19 3.95
C ILE A 22 -0.27 -12.89 2.97
N SER A 23 -0.57 -12.85 1.66
CA SER A 23 0.39 -12.45 0.63
C SER A 23 0.03 -11.10 0.05
N LEU A 24 1.04 -10.23 -0.06
CA LEU A 24 0.96 -8.93 -0.73
C LEU A 24 1.64 -9.03 -2.10
N ASN A 25 0.91 -8.69 -3.16
CA ASN A 25 1.39 -8.66 -4.53
C ASN A 25 1.64 -7.22 -4.96
N LEU A 26 2.90 -6.80 -4.96
CA LEU A 26 3.34 -5.48 -5.37
C LEU A 26 3.97 -5.53 -6.76
N LYS A 27 3.51 -4.69 -7.68
CA LYS A 27 4.13 -4.49 -9.00
C LYS A 27 4.56 -3.04 -9.13
N ALA A 28 5.76 -2.83 -9.63
CA ALA A 28 6.32 -1.51 -9.90
C ALA A 28 7.24 -1.56 -11.13
N ASN A 29 7.58 -0.39 -11.67
CA ASN A 29 8.58 -0.30 -12.74
C ASN A 29 9.95 -0.84 -12.26
N PRO A 30 10.75 -1.49 -13.13
CA PRO A 30 12.08 -1.98 -12.76
C PRO A 30 12.96 -0.88 -12.14
N GLY A 31 13.65 -1.21 -11.05
CA GLY A 31 14.51 -0.28 -10.32
C GLY A 31 13.79 0.69 -9.38
N SER A 32 12.45 0.64 -9.30
CA SER A 32 11.70 1.47 -8.36
C SER A 32 11.87 0.99 -6.92
N LEU A 33 12.06 1.93 -6.00
CA LEU A 33 11.99 1.68 -4.56
C LEU A 33 10.56 1.87 -4.07
N CYS A 34 10.01 0.88 -3.38
CA CYS A 34 8.64 0.92 -2.88
C CYS A 34 8.62 0.66 -1.38
N SER A 35 8.03 1.58 -0.60
CA SER A 35 7.75 1.38 0.82
C SER A 35 6.33 0.88 1.03
N VAL A 36 6.14 -0.10 1.91
CA VAL A 36 4.81 -0.61 2.30
C VAL A 36 4.59 -0.33 3.78
N ARG A 37 3.39 0.14 4.14
CA ARG A 37 2.96 0.39 5.51
C ARG A 37 1.67 -0.37 5.77
N ALA A 38 1.59 -1.03 6.93
CA ALA A 38 0.34 -1.55 7.47
C ALA A 38 -0.15 -0.60 8.57
N ILE A 39 -1.45 -0.31 8.59
CA ILE A 39 -2.07 0.61 9.55
C ILE A 39 -3.29 -0.08 10.12
N ASP A 40 -3.46 -0.01 11.45
CA ASP A 40 -4.70 -0.42 12.09
C ASP A 40 -5.77 0.66 11.88
N GLN A 41 -6.98 0.26 11.49
CA GLN A 41 -8.06 1.19 11.19
C GLN A 41 -8.42 2.10 12.38
N SER A 42 -8.24 1.64 13.62
CA SER A 42 -8.47 2.47 14.81
C SER A 42 -7.52 3.67 14.89
N VAL A 43 -6.31 3.56 14.35
CA VAL A 43 -5.33 4.65 14.32
C VAL A 43 -5.77 5.74 13.34
N LEU A 44 -6.35 5.36 12.18
CA LEU A 44 -6.88 6.31 11.21
C LEU A 44 -8.01 7.17 11.79
N LEU A 45 -8.78 6.63 12.74
CA LEU A 45 -9.83 7.37 13.45
C LEU A 45 -9.27 8.39 14.46
N LEU A 46 -8.10 8.10 15.04
CA LEU A 46 -7.47 8.93 16.09
C LEU A 46 -6.56 10.01 15.50
N ARG A 47 -5.92 9.73 14.37
CA ARG A 47 -5.02 10.65 13.66
C ARG A 47 -5.21 10.48 12.16
N PRO A 48 -6.04 11.32 11.52
CA PRO A 48 -6.22 11.28 10.08
C PRO A 48 -5.05 11.98 9.38
N GLU A 49 -3.79 11.63 9.73
CA GLU A 49 -2.60 12.26 9.15
C GLU A 49 -2.75 12.40 7.63
N ALA A 50 -2.23 13.48 7.04
CA ALA A 50 -2.37 13.77 5.61
C ALA A 50 -1.85 12.58 4.78
N GLU A 51 -2.76 11.68 4.41
CA GLU A 51 -2.45 10.55 3.56
C GLU A 51 -2.02 11.09 2.22
N LEU A 52 -0.77 10.83 1.86
CA LEU A 52 -0.28 11.05 0.51
C LEU A 52 -1.10 10.18 -0.43
N ASN A 53 -1.92 10.83 -1.24
CA ASN A 53 -2.62 10.19 -2.35
C ASN A 53 -2.01 10.68 -3.66
N THR A 54 -2.45 10.09 -4.77
CA THR A 54 -1.98 10.44 -6.12
C THR A 54 -2.52 11.79 -6.63
N ASP A 55 -3.52 12.37 -5.97
CA ASP A 55 -4.15 13.63 -6.38
C ASP A 55 -3.35 14.85 -5.89
N TYR A 56 -2.46 14.65 -4.91
CA TYR A 56 -1.62 15.71 -4.32
C TYR A 56 -0.14 15.63 -4.74
N VAL A 57 0.22 14.85 -5.78
CA VAL A 57 1.59 14.67 -6.29
C VAL A 57 1.77 15.27 -7.68
#